data_AF-A0A973JR72-F1
#
_entry.id   AF-A0A973JR72-F1
#
_cell.length_a   1.000
_cell.length_b   1.000
_cell.length_c   1.000
_cell.angle_alpha   90.00
_cell.angle_beta   90.00
_cell.angle_gamma   90.00
#
_symmetry.space_group_name_H-M   'P 1'
#
loop_
_entity.id
_entity.type
_entity.pdbx_description
1 polymer ?
#
loop_
_entity_poly.entity_id
_entity_poly.type
_entity_poly.pdbx_seq_one_letter_code
_entity_poly.pdbx_strand_id
1 'polypeptide(L)' 'DGIIEAMNAKDELYGYDRFEAVLRQSAAHPASLKDAIIGDVNRYTGLSPQHDDMTLVCFGAVR' A
#
# COMPACT_ATOMS: atom_id res chain seq x y z
N ASP A 1 -3.00 -0.06 -10.79
CA ASP A 1 -3.59 -1.11 -9.91
C ASP A 1 -2.51 -1.96 -9.25
N GLY A 2 -1.27 -1.94 -9.73
CA GLY A 2 -0.13 -2.64 -9.13
C GLY A 2 0.02 -2.62 -7.60
N ILE A 3 -0.44 -1.59 -6.87
CA ILE A 3 -0.49 -1.64 -5.39
C ILE A 3 -1.51 -2.66 -4.88
N ILE A 4 -2.73 -2.62 -5.41
CA ILE A 4 -3.81 -3.51 -4.99
C ILE A 4 -3.55 -4.94 -5.49
N GLU A 5 -2.97 -5.07 -6.68
CA GLU A 5 -2.64 -6.35 -7.30
C GLU A 5 -1.28 -6.93 -6.89
N ALA A 6 -0.55 -6.26 -5.99
CA ALA A 6 0.72 -6.75 -5.48
C ALA A 6 0.58 -8.15 -4.86
N MET A 7 1.43 -9.09 -5.25
CA MET A 7 1.33 -10.49 -4.83
C MET A 7 2.40 -10.85 -3.81
N ASN A 8 2.02 -11.66 -2.83
CA ASN A 8 2.97 -12.33 -1.94
C ASN A 8 3.54 -13.60 -2.59
N ALA A 9 4.37 -14.35 -1.87
CA ALA A 9 5.04 -15.55 -2.41
C ALA A 9 4.09 -16.74 -2.68
N LYS A 10 2.80 -16.61 -2.35
CA LYS A 10 1.75 -17.59 -2.62
C LYS A 10 0.81 -17.15 -3.73
N ASP A 11 1.18 -16.10 -4.48
CA ASP A 11 0.37 -15.48 -5.53
C ASP A 11 -0.98 -14.92 -5.00
N GLU A 12 -1.06 -14.60 -3.70
CA GLU A 12 -2.23 -13.97 -3.11
C GLU A 12 -2.14 -12.44 -3.26
N LEU A 13 -3.20 -11.81 -3.78
CA LEU A 13 -3.28 -10.36 -3.95
C LEU A 13 -3.31 -9.62 -2.60
N TYR A 14 -2.64 -8.47 -2.53
CA TYR A 14 -2.69 -7.56 -1.38
C TYR A 14 -4.13 -7.13 -1.10
N GLY A 15 -4.85 -6.72 -2.15
CA GLY A 15 -6.30 -6.52 -2.14
C GLY A 15 -6.76 -5.25 -1.43
N TYR A 16 -8.03 -4.91 -1.66
CA TYR A 16 -8.67 -3.73 -1.07
C TYR A 16 -8.85 -3.85 0.45
N ASP A 17 -9.11 -5.05 0.98
CA ASP A 17 -9.34 -5.25 2.41
C ASP A 17 -8.14 -4.82 3.27
N ARG A 18 -6.91 -5.19 2.86
CA ARG A 18 -5.69 -4.73 3.53
C ARG A 18 -5.44 -3.25 3.31
N PHE A 19 -5.62 -2.79 2.08
CA PHE A 19 -5.44 -1.38 1.74
C PHE A 19 -6.33 -0.49 2.63
N GLU A 20 -7.62 -0.79 2.73
CA GLU A 20 -8.56 -0.07 3.60
C GLU A 20 -8.19 -0.18 5.08
N ALA A 21 -7.76 -1.36 5.54
CA ALA A 21 -7.34 -1.54 6.93
C ALA A 21 -6.16 -0.62 7.28
N VAL A 22 -5.18 -0.47 6.39
CA VAL A 22 -4.05 0.46 6.54
C VAL A 22 -4.53 1.90 6.54
N LEU A 23 -5.42 2.30 5.63
CA LEU A 23 -5.95 3.67 5.59
C LEU A 23 -6.65 4.05 6.90
N ARG A 24 -7.42 3.13 7.49
CA ARG A 24 -8.17 3.36 8.75
C ARG A 24 -7.26 3.47 9.97
N GLN A 25 -6.09 2.84 9.94
CA GLN A 25 -5.13 2.80 11.07
C GLN A 25 -4.05 3.89 10.96
N SER A 26 -3.88 4.50 9.79
CA SER A 26 -2.80 5.44 9.51
C SER A 26 -3.12 6.87 9.94
N ALA A 27 -2.08 7.65 10.25
CA ALA A 27 -2.22 9.08 10.45
C ALA A 27 -2.61 9.79 9.15
N ALA A 28 -3.45 10.82 9.25
CA ALA A 28 -3.99 11.55 8.09
C ALA A 28 -2.97 12.44 7.35
N HIS A 29 -1.76 12.62 7.91
CA HIS A 29 -0.73 13.42 7.26
C HIS A 29 -0.21 12.71 5.99
N PRO A 30 -0.16 13.35 4.81
CA PRO A 30 0.13 12.68 3.54
C PRO A 30 1.42 11.87 3.51
N ALA A 31 2.50 12.40 4.09
CA ALA A 31 3.78 11.69 4.14
C ALA A 31 3.68 10.41 4.99
N SER A 32 3.03 10.50 6.14
CA SER A 32 2.84 9.37 7.06
C SER A 32 1.92 8.30 6.47
N LEU A 33 0.87 8.73 5.76
CA LEU A 33 -0.04 7.83 5.04
C LEU A 33 0.71 7.08 3.92
N LYS A 34 1.50 7.79 3.13
CA LYS A 34 2.33 7.21 2.06
C LYS A 34 3.31 6.18 2.63
N ASP A 35 4.02 6.51 3.71
CA ASP A 35 4.97 5.59 4.34
C ASP A 35 4.26 4.35 4.92
N ALA A 36 3.06 4.50 5.50
CA ALA A 36 2.27 3.39 6.01
C ALA A 36 1.79 2.45 4.91
N ILE A 37 1.26 2.99 3.80
CA ILE A 37 0.80 2.18 2.65
C ILE A 37 1.96 1.39 2.04
N ILE A 38 3.06 2.07 1.70
CA ILE A 38 4.22 1.40 1.08
C ILE A 38 4.85 0.39 2.05
N GLY A 39 4.91 0.71 3.34
CA GLY A 39 5.39 -0.20 4.37
C GLY A 39 4.57 -1.47 4.51
N ASP A 40 3.24 -1.38 4.42
CA ASP A 40 2.36 -2.56 4.50
C ASP A 40 2.42 -3.41 3.24
N VAL A 41 2.43 -2.78 2.05
CA VAL A 41 2.62 -3.48 0.76
C VAL A 41 3.93 -4.25 0.77
N ASN A 42 5.06 -3.60 1.11
CA ASN A 42 6.37 -4.25 1.17
C ASN A 42 6.41 -5.40 2.19
N ARG A 43 5.72 -5.25 3.33
CA ARG A 43 5.62 -6.32 4.32
C ARG A 43 4.82 -7.51 3.81
N TYR A 44 3.76 -7.23 3.04
CA TYR A 44 2.90 -8.26 2.48
C TYR A 44 3.59 -9.02 1.33
N THR A 45 4.22 -8.30 0.40
CA THR A 45 4.94 -8.90 -0.74
C THR A 45 6.25 -9.56 -0.31
N GLY A 46 6.91 -9.03 0.71
CA GLY A 46 8.18 -9.56 1.21
C GLY A 46 9.28 -9.46 0.15
N LEU A 47 9.79 -10.61 -0.29
CA LEU A 47 10.81 -10.70 -1.35
C LEU A 47 10.23 -11.11 -2.71
N SER A 48 8.90 -11.19 -2.83
CA SER A 48 8.27 -11.48 -4.12
C SER A 48 8.64 -10.41 -5.15
N PRO A 49 8.95 -10.80 -6.40
CA PRO A 49 9.18 -9.85 -7.48
C PRO A 49 7.98 -8.92 -7.65
N GLN A 50 8.26 -7.68 -8.03
CA GLN A 50 7.20 -6.77 -8.44
C GLN A 50 6.65 -7.20 -9.80
N HIS A 51 5.31 -7.29 -9.92
CA HIS A 51 4.63 -7.77 -11.12
C HIS A 51 4.08 -6.65 -12.02
N ASP A 52 3.82 -5.48 -11.44
CA ASP A 52 3.25 -4.31 -12.12
C ASP A 52 3.79 -3.01 -11.52
N ASP A 53 3.69 -1.91 -12.26
CA ASP A 53 4.13 -0.59 -11.83
C ASP A 53 3.26 -0.05 -10.68
N MET A 54 3.92 0.42 -9.62
CA MET A 54 3.25 1.00 -8.45
C MET A 54 3.37 2.53 -8.47
N THR A 55 2.23 3.22 -8.44
CA THR A 55 2.17 4.68 -8.31
C THR A 55 1.20 5.05 -7.19
N LEU A 56 1.64 5.93 -6.27
CA LEU A 56 0.85 6.44 -5.16
C LEU A 56 1.02 7.96 -5.03
N VAL A 57 -0.09 8.68 -4.90
CA VAL A 57 -0.10 10.12 -4.59
C VAL A 57 -0.99 10.35 -3.38
N CYS A 58 -0.43 10.95 -2.34
CA CYS A 58 -1.18 11.37 -1.15
C CYS A 58 -1.20 12.89 -1.06
N PHE A 59 -2.38 13.46 -0.85
CA PHE A 59 -2.59 14.90 -0.66
C PHE A 59 -3.50 15.14 0.55
N GLY A 60 -3.43 16.33 1.12
CA GLY A 60 -4.21 16.71 2.29
C GLY A 60 -4.54 18.20 2.26
N ALA A 61 -5.55 18.60 3.01
CA ALA A 61 -5.91 20.00 3.14
C ALA A 61 -4.77 20.79 3.79
N VAL A 62 -4.41 21.93 3.19
CA VAL A 62 -3.56 22.92 3.85
C VAL A 62 -4.46 23.64 4.85
N ARG A 63 -4.16 23.48 6.14
CA ARG A 63 -4.78 24.29 7.19
C ARG A 63 -3.99 25.56 7.42
#